data_AF-A0A947I223-F1
#
_entry.id   AF-A0A947I223-F1
#
_cell.length_a   1.000
_cell.length_b   1.000
_cell.length_c   1.000
_cell.angle_alpha   90.00
_cell.angle_beta   90.00
_cell.angle_gamma   90.00
#
_symmetry.space_group_name_H-M   'P 1'
#
loop_
_entity.id
_entity.type
_entity.pdbx_description
1 polymer ?
#
loop_
_entity_poly.entity_id
_entity_poly.type
_entity_poly.pdbx_seq_one_letter_code
_entity_poly.pdbx_strand_id
1 'polypeptide(L)'
;MQNYGMASANWPPTTMATQHPDNASAPWWKEDGSAFISTQDEIGELLLLFREFPMDEYMWDWEGKYVDEAVGEKIYSQAQDFFMQRPLGQQLHLTFRIPAFDESKMHRMARAFMNLLSLSDLAQEIGMPSPPVKEMFLPLTTDAQQLITIHETFNKVAQYHSSIFHETSSKHDALLNQFQVTPLVEDVDSMFGIENILKPFWEMLKKKRGDMSATGQRVFLARSDPALNSGLVPAVVANKVAISKAIRLGEDMGFPVYPIIGTGSLPFRGSVNPQYTQEFLDQYAGVRTYSIQSAFRYDYPKEDVRKALDIMKTEVPKRTVQHVSQEDCENLRKLSDIFSIYWKPTVEGLAGVINNIANFVPKRRERLLHIGLFGYSRGVGKVQLPRAIGFTCALYSLGLPPEIIATGRGLRDAREQGLLHILEKYYPALKTDLEHAGKYVNRENIELAAKTNQAFRSALEDLKGVEEYLGKELGPQKSHHMIHRNITSTIFHRLQKDEMDSESITHDIVEAGKIRRSLG
;
A
#
# COMPACT_ATOMS: atom_id res chain seq x y z
N MET A 1 9.28 -23.46 23.69
CA MET A 1 7.97 -23.15 24.27
C MET A 1 8.11 -21.87 25.09
N GLN A 2 7.77 -20.72 24.51
CA GLN A 2 7.69 -19.46 25.27
C GLN A 2 6.32 -19.40 25.95
N ASN A 3 6.31 -19.09 27.26
CA ASN A 3 5.11 -18.84 28.05
C ASN A 3 4.40 -17.60 27.50
N TYR A 4 3.32 -17.78 26.74
CA TYR A 4 2.39 -16.71 26.42
C TYR A 4 1.47 -16.51 27.64
N GLY A 5 1.80 -15.53 28.49
CA GLY A 5 0.89 -15.07 29.55
C GLY A 5 -0.45 -14.61 28.95
N MET A 6 -1.51 -14.62 29.77
CA MET A 6 -2.88 -14.23 29.36
C MET A 6 -2.84 -12.96 28.49
N ALA A 7 -3.19 -13.09 27.21
CA ALA A 7 -2.88 -12.09 26.20
C ALA A 7 -3.76 -10.84 26.33
N SER A 8 -3.14 -9.68 26.49
CA SER A 8 -3.79 -8.37 26.32
C SER A 8 -4.23 -8.17 24.87
N ALA A 9 -5.38 -7.53 24.65
CA ALA A 9 -5.84 -7.15 23.31
C ALA A 9 -4.79 -6.26 22.60
N ASN A 10 -4.57 -6.51 21.31
CA ASN A 10 -3.60 -5.79 20.49
C ASN A 10 -4.34 -4.86 19.54
N TRP A 11 -4.73 -3.68 20.02
CA TRP A 11 -5.49 -2.71 19.22
C TRP A 11 -4.98 -1.28 19.43
N PRO A 12 -4.72 -0.50 18.36
CA PRO A 12 -4.70 -0.92 16.95
C PRO A 12 -3.48 -1.79 16.60
N PRO A 13 -3.55 -2.65 15.56
CA PRO A 13 -2.39 -3.40 15.07
C PRO A 13 -1.32 -2.48 14.47
N THR A 14 -0.04 -2.85 14.60
CA THR A 14 1.08 -2.04 14.09
C THR A 14 1.52 -2.44 12.68
N THR A 15 1.60 -3.73 12.43
CA THR A 15 2.15 -4.27 11.16
C THR A 15 1.11 -5.15 10.49
N MET A 16 0.82 -4.85 9.23
CA MET A 16 -0.18 -5.54 8.43
C MET A 16 0.44 -6.20 7.21
N ALA A 17 0.53 -7.52 7.19
CA ALA A 17 0.93 -8.27 6.00
C ALA A 17 -0.11 -8.12 4.89
N THR A 18 0.35 -7.96 3.66
CA THR A 18 -0.53 -7.82 2.48
C THR A 18 -0.09 -8.70 1.31
N GLN A 19 -1.02 -8.98 0.40
CA GLN A 19 -0.85 -9.85 -0.77
C GLN A 19 -0.43 -9.06 -2.03
N HIS A 20 0.42 -8.03 -1.86
CA HIS A 20 0.97 -7.28 -2.98
C HIS A 20 2.02 -8.13 -3.74
N PRO A 21 2.02 -8.12 -5.10
CA PRO A 21 2.93 -8.92 -5.93
C PRO A 21 4.25 -8.16 -6.22
N ASP A 22 4.81 -7.47 -5.22
CA ASP A 22 5.95 -6.58 -5.39
C ASP A 22 7.32 -7.27 -5.20
N ASN A 23 7.36 -8.55 -4.83
CA ASN A 23 8.61 -9.27 -4.58
C ASN A 23 9.38 -9.61 -5.87
N ALA A 24 10.70 -9.42 -5.87
CA ALA A 24 11.56 -9.89 -6.95
C ALA A 24 12.03 -11.32 -6.72
N SER A 25 12.41 -11.63 -5.49
CA SER A 25 12.96 -12.91 -5.05
C SER A 25 11.88 -13.90 -4.67
N ALA A 26 12.24 -15.19 -4.65
CA ALA A 26 11.37 -16.22 -4.12
C ALA A 26 11.30 -16.14 -2.59
N PRO A 27 10.12 -16.33 -1.99
CA PRO A 27 10.01 -16.52 -0.56
C PRO A 27 10.90 -17.68 -0.08
N TRP A 28 11.57 -17.51 1.05
CA TRP A 28 12.50 -18.51 1.59
C TRP A 28 11.85 -19.84 1.96
N TRP A 29 10.52 -19.88 2.10
CA TRP A 29 9.73 -21.07 2.43
C TRP A 29 9.19 -21.81 1.18
N LYS A 30 9.44 -21.31 -0.03
CA LYS A 30 9.07 -21.97 -1.29
C LYS A 30 10.17 -22.96 -1.70
N GLU A 31 9.95 -24.25 -1.47
CA GLU A 31 10.92 -25.32 -1.80
C GLU A 31 11.22 -25.44 -3.30
N ASP A 32 10.25 -25.12 -4.16
CA ASP A 32 10.38 -25.11 -5.62
C ASP A 32 11.20 -23.93 -6.16
N GLY A 33 11.63 -23.00 -5.29
CA GLY A 33 12.32 -21.77 -5.66
C GLY A 33 11.48 -20.79 -6.47
N SER A 34 10.16 -20.99 -6.54
CA SER A 34 9.25 -20.12 -7.29
C SER A 34 8.98 -18.83 -6.52
N ALA A 35 9.10 -17.70 -7.21
CA ALA A 35 8.71 -16.40 -6.68
C ALA A 35 7.21 -16.11 -6.81
N PHE A 36 6.46 -17.00 -7.45
CA PHE A 36 5.00 -16.93 -7.52
C PHE A 36 4.36 -17.57 -6.29
N ILE A 37 3.54 -16.81 -5.58
CA ILE A 37 2.75 -17.28 -4.44
C ILE A 37 1.32 -17.50 -4.93
N SER A 38 0.90 -18.76 -4.97
CA SER A 38 -0.45 -19.17 -5.38
C SER A 38 -1.48 -18.88 -4.30
N THR A 39 -2.78 -18.94 -4.64
CA THR A 39 -3.85 -18.81 -3.65
C THR A 39 -3.80 -19.93 -2.58
N GLN A 40 -3.28 -21.11 -2.93
CA GLN A 40 -3.10 -22.22 -1.99
C GLN A 40 -1.95 -21.97 -1.00
N ASP A 41 -0.87 -21.34 -1.47
CA ASP A 41 0.29 -20.99 -0.62
C ASP A 41 -0.05 -19.93 0.43
N GLU A 42 -1.07 -19.09 0.19
CA GLU A 42 -1.41 -17.93 1.03
C GLU A 42 -1.85 -18.28 2.45
N ILE A 43 -2.49 -19.43 2.64
CA ILE A 43 -2.90 -19.90 3.96
C ILE A 43 -1.67 -20.28 4.77
N GLY A 44 -0.75 -21.03 4.16
CA GLY A 44 0.55 -21.36 4.75
C GLY A 44 1.38 -20.11 5.03
N GLU A 45 1.38 -19.14 4.11
CA GLU A 45 2.01 -17.83 4.28
C GLU A 45 1.46 -17.10 5.51
N LEU A 46 0.14 -17.00 5.65
CA LEU A 46 -0.50 -16.33 6.79
C LEU A 46 -0.08 -16.96 8.12
N LEU A 47 -0.15 -18.29 8.22
CA LEU A 47 0.22 -19.03 9.43
C LEU A 47 1.71 -18.83 9.77
N LEU A 48 2.57 -18.92 8.76
CA LEU A 48 4.01 -18.72 8.91
C LEU A 48 4.33 -17.30 9.37
N LEU A 49 3.70 -16.28 8.77
CA LEU A 49 3.93 -14.89 9.16
C LEU A 49 3.50 -14.60 10.60
N PHE A 50 2.34 -15.12 11.04
CA PHE A 50 1.92 -14.94 12.43
C PHE A 50 2.77 -15.72 13.44
N ARG A 51 3.34 -16.87 13.05
CA ARG A 51 4.17 -17.70 13.93
C ARG A 51 5.60 -17.18 14.05
N GLU A 52 6.18 -16.69 12.97
CA GLU A 52 7.62 -16.44 12.89
C GLU A 52 8.03 -14.96 12.90
N PHE A 53 7.09 -14.07 12.60
CA PHE A 53 7.33 -12.63 12.61
C PHE A 53 6.41 -11.94 13.62
N PRO A 54 6.80 -10.78 14.16
CA PRO A 54 5.96 -9.98 15.04
C PRO A 54 4.89 -9.23 14.23
N MET A 55 4.14 -9.97 13.40
CA MET A 55 3.04 -9.50 12.58
C MET A 55 1.74 -9.50 13.38
N ASP A 56 0.91 -8.48 13.19
CA ASP A 56 -0.33 -8.28 13.94
C ASP A 56 -1.57 -8.56 13.11
N GLU A 57 -1.52 -8.15 11.85
CA GLU A 57 -2.67 -8.15 10.96
C GLU A 57 -2.28 -8.78 9.62
N TYR A 58 -3.23 -9.48 9.00
CA TYR A 58 -3.11 -9.96 7.64
C TYR A 58 -4.31 -9.43 6.85
N MET A 59 -4.04 -8.67 5.79
CA MET A 59 -5.07 -8.18 4.87
C MET A 59 -5.32 -9.21 3.78
N TRP A 60 -6.54 -9.74 3.75
CA TRP A 60 -6.99 -10.70 2.73
C TRP A 60 -7.66 -9.97 1.57
N ASP A 61 -7.08 -10.08 0.37
CA ASP A 61 -7.54 -9.33 -0.81
C ASP A 61 -8.71 -10.02 -1.53
N TRP A 62 -9.93 -9.49 -1.36
CA TRP A 62 -11.13 -9.88 -2.09
C TRP A 62 -11.38 -9.03 -3.35
N GLU A 63 -10.62 -7.95 -3.54
CA GLU A 63 -10.76 -7.06 -4.70
C GLU A 63 -10.04 -7.62 -5.93
N GLY A 64 -8.79 -8.01 -5.73
CA GLY A 64 -7.82 -8.20 -6.81
C GLY A 64 -7.67 -9.62 -7.34
N LYS A 65 -8.35 -10.63 -6.80
CA LYS A 65 -8.17 -12.05 -7.15
C LYS A 65 -9.45 -12.88 -6.96
N TYR A 66 -9.43 -14.13 -7.44
CA TYR A 66 -10.41 -15.13 -7.05
C TYR A 66 -10.03 -15.66 -5.67
N VAL A 67 -10.90 -15.46 -4.68
CA VAL A 67 -10.62 -15.85 -3.30
C VAL A 67 -11.06 -17.29 -3.04
N ASP A 68 -10.25 -18.01 -2.28
CA ASP A 68 -10.65 -19.25 -1.62
C ASP A 68 -11.65 -18.96 -0.50
N GLU A 69 -12.93 -19.25 -0.74
CA GLU A 69 -14.00 -19.04 0.23
C GLU A 69 -13.85 -19.96 1.47
N ALA A 70 -13.07 -21.05 1.38
CA ALA A 70 -12.80 -21.93 2.52
C ALA A 70 -11.61 -21.46 3.39
N VAL A 71 -11.13 -20.22 3.22
CA VAL A 71 -9.96 -19.68 3.95
C VAL A 71 -10.08 -19.87 5.47
N GLY A 72 -11.26 -19.59 6.03
CA GLY A 72 -11.49 -19.67 7.47
C GLY A 72 -11.41 -21.09 8.03
N GLU A 73 -12.07 -22.04 7.35
CA GLU A 73 -12.05 -23.47 7.69
C GLU A 73 -10.63 -24.04 7.62
N LYS A 74 -9.89 -23.65 6.58
CA LYS A 74 -8.50 -24.11 6.39
C LYS A 74 -7.55 -23.51 7.42
N ILE A 75 -7.71 -22.23 7.78
CA ILE A 75 -6.91 -21.58 8.82
C ILE A 75 -7.12 -22.28 10.17
N TYR A 76 -8.37 -22.51 10.58
CA TYR A 76 -8.64 -23.13 11.87
C TYR A 76 -8.30 -24.63 11.88
N SER A 77 -8.60 -25.39 10.84
CA SER A 77 -8.24 -26.81 10.78
C SER A 77 -6.72 -27.06 10.86
N GLN A 78 -5.90 -26.15 10.33
CA GLN A 78 -4.44 -26.25 10.38
C GLN A 78 -3.81 -25.70 11.67
N ALA A 79 -4.52 -24.85 12.43
CA ALA A 79 -3.89 -24.06 13.49
C ALA A 79 -4.84 -23.64 14.63
N GLN A 80 -5.88 -24.43 14.94
CA GLN A 80 -6.84 -24.12 16.00
C GLN A 80 -6.18 -23.81 17.34
N ASP A 81 -5.28 -24.67 17.84
CA ASP A 81 -4.59 -24.47 19.13
C ASP A 81 -3.78 -23.18 19.16
N PHE A 82 -3.18 -22.80 18.03
CA PHE A 82 -2.44 -21.56 17.91
C PHE A 82 -3.37 -20.35 18.02
N PHE A 83 -4.52 -20.36 17.35
CA PHE A 83 -5.49 -19.27 17.43
C PHE A 83 -6.30 -19.26 18.73
N MET A 84 -6.41 -20.37 19.46
CA MET A 84 -6.89 -20.33 20.84
C MET A 84 -5.94 -19.54 21.75
N GLN A 85 -4.64 -19.70 21.55
CA GLN A 85 -3.61 -18.97 22.31
C GLN A 85 -3.45 -17.52 21.83
N ARG A 86 -3.62 -17.28 20.52
CA ARG A 86 -3.54 -15.96 19.88
C ARG A 86 -4.77 -15.68 19.02
N PRO A 87 -5.91 -15.31 19.63
CA PRO A 87 -7.18 -15.22 18.92
C PRO A 87 -7.22 -14.15 17.83
N LEU A 88 -7.79 -14.54 16.68
CA LEU A 88 -8.16 -13.64 15.61
C LEU A 88 -9.28 -12.68 16.07
N GLY A 89 -9.17 -11.42 15.67
CA GLY A 89 -10.04 -10.32 16.10
C GLY A 89 -9.75 -9.80 17.50
N GLN A 90 -8.72 -10.28 18.20
CA GLN A 90 -8.33 -9.81 19.54
C GLN A 90 -6.83 -9.54 19.66
N GLN A 91 -5.99 -10.56 19.47
CA GLN A 91 -4.53 -10.42 19.52
C GLN A 91 -3.92 -10.35 18.12
N LEU A 92 -4.47 -11.16 17.20
CA LEU A 92 -4.18 -11.15 15.79
C LEU A 92 -5.40 -10.64 15.02
N HIS A 93 -5.20 -10.09 13.83
CA HIS A 93 -6.28 -9.52 13.04
C HIS A 93 -6.26 -10.08 11.62
N LEU A 94 -7.43 -10.52 11.14
CA LEU A 94 -7.67 -10.82 9.75
C LEU A 94 -8.67 -9.77 9.23
N THR A 95 -8.28 -9.06 8.17
CA THR A 95 -9.06 -7.92 7.65
C THR A 95 -9.29 -8.09 6.16
N PHE A 96 -10.52 -7.90 5.70
CA PHE A 96 -10.85 -8.10 4.28
C PHE A 96 -10.72 -6.80 3.50
N ARG A 97 -9.95 -6.80 2.40
CA ARG A 97 -10.04 -5.74 1.39
C ARG A 97 -11.11 -6.13 0.38
N ILE A 98 -12.30 -5.56 0.53
CA ILE A 98 -13.46 -5.88 -0.29
C ILE A 98 -13.37 -5.22 -1.68
N PRO A 99 -14.13 -5.69 -2.69
CA PRO A 99 -14.24 -5.00 -3.98
C PRO A 99 -14.70 -3.55 -3.79
N ALA A 100 -14.30 -2.64 -4.68
CA ALA A 100 -14.80 -1.27 -4.65
C ALA A 100 -16.31 -1.24 -4.91
N PHE A 101 -16.99 -0.25 -4.29
CA PHE A 101 -18.42 -0.08 -4.45
C PHE A 101 -18.75 0.36 -5.89
N ASP A 102 -19.37 -0.55 -6.63
CA ASP A 102 -19.77 -0.41 -8.02
C ASP A 102 -21.00 -1.31 -8.17
N GLU A 103 -22.14 -0.76 -8.59
CA GLU A 103 -23.41 -1.49 -8.68
C GLU A 103 -23.28 -2.77 -9.52
N SER A 104 -22.37 -2.79 -10.50
CA SER A 104 -22.08 -3.96 -11.35
C SER A 104 -21.31 -5.09 -10.64
N LYS A 105 -20.67 -4.81 -9.50
CA LYS A 105 -19.76 -5.73 -8.76
C LYS A 105 -20.33 -6.22 -7.43
N MET A 106 -21.60 -5.95 -7.15
CA MET A 106 -22.27 -6.37 -5.90
C MET A 106 -22.24 -7.88 -5.65
N HIS A 107 -22.18 -8.70 -6.71
CA HIS A 107 -22.08 -10.15 -6.56
C HIS A 107 -20.80 -10.62 -5.84
N ARG A 108 -19.65 -9.94 -6.03
CA ARG A 108 -18.42 -10.27 -5.29
C ARG A 108 -18.44 -9.74 -3.86
N MET A 109 -19.06 -8.58 -3.66
CA MET A 109 -19.29 -8.02 -2.32
C MET A 109 -20.11 -8.98 -1.46
N ALA A 110 -21.20 -9.54 -2.02
CA ALA A 110 -22.06 -10.49 -1.33
C ALA A 110 -21.29 -11.74 -0.86
N ARG A 111 -20.37 -12.26 -1.68
CA ARG A 111 -19.51 -13.39 -1.29
C ARG A 111 -18.62 -13.07 -0.10
N ALA A 112 -17.98 -11.89 -0.09
CA ALA A 112 -17.16 -11.45 1.04
C ALA A 112 -17.98 -11.28 2.33
N PHE A 113 -19.22 -10.77 2.23
CA PHE A 113 -20.11 -10.63 3.38
C PHE A 113 -20.51 -12.00 3.95
N MET A 114 -20.98 -12.90 3.10
CA MET A 114 -21.37 -14.26 3.52
C MET A 114 -20.18 -15.03 4.08
N ASN A 115 -18.99 -14.85 3.52
CA ASN A 115 -17.77 -15.46 4.02
C ASN A 115 -17.43 -14.98 5.43
N LEU A 116 -17.50 -13.67 5.69
CA LEU A 116 -17.26 -13.11 7.02
C LEU A 116 -18.26 -13.67 8.04
N LEU A 117 -19.56 -13.73 7.69
CA LEU A 117 -20.60 -14.26 8.56
C LEU A 117 -20.40 -15.74 8.86
N SER A 118 -20.20 -16.56 7.82
CA SER A 118 -19.92 -18.00 7.96
C SER A 118 -18.69 -18.25 8.83
N LEU A 119 -17.63 -17.46 8.64
CA LEU A 119 -16.42 -17.59 9.45
C LEU A 119 -16.63 -17.14 10.90
N SER A 120 -17.52 -16.19 11.16
CA SER A 120 -17.94 -15.85 12.52
C SER A 120 -18.70 -17.00 13.18
N ASP A 121 -19.57 -17.69 12.46
CA ASP A 121 -20.31 -18.85 12.99
C ASP A 121 -19.37 -20.01 13.29
N LEU A 122 -18.48 -20.36 12.37
CA LEU A 122 -17.46 -21.39 12.57
C LEU A 122 -16.64 -21.09 13.82
N ALA A 123 -16.19 -19.85 13.99
CA ALA A 123 -15.41 -19.45 15.16
C ALA A 123 -16.19 -19.66 16.47
N GLN A 124 -17.49 -19.39 16.49
CA GLN A 124 -18.34 -19.67 17.66
C GLN A 124 -18.51 -21.17 17.91
N GLU A 125 -18.76 -21.96 16.86
CA GLU A 125 -18.95 -23.42 16.95
C GLU A 125 -17.73 -24.13 17.54
N ILE A 126 -16.53 -23.70 17.18
CA ILE A 126 -15.27 -24.26 17.69
C ILE A 126 -14.77 -23.59 18.98
N GLY A 127 -15.57 -22.67 19.56
CA GLY A 127 -15.30 -22.04 20.85
C GLY A 127 -14.21 -20.96 20.85
N MET A 128 -13.95 -20.29 19.72
CA MET A 128 -13.04 -19.13 19.68
C MET A 128 -13.60 -17.96 20.49
N PRO A 129 -12.75 -17.17 21.16
CA PRO A 129 -13.20 -16.11 22.06
C PRO A 129 -13.68 -14.83 21.34
N SER A 130 -13.53 -14.76 20.01
CA SER A 130 -13.79 -13.53 19.24
C SER A 130 -14.13 -13.85 17.78
N PRO A 131 -15.01 -13.05 17.13
CA PRO A 131 -15.16 -13.08 15.68
C PRO A 131 -13.79 -12.83 15.00
N PRO A 132 -13.36 -13.68 14.06
CA PRO A 132 -12.01 -13.59 13.49
C PRO A 132 -11.81 -12.41 12.54
N VAL A 133 -12.87 -11.98 11.87
CA VAL A 133 -12.85 -10.85 10.94
C VAL A 133 -13.90 -9.85 11.41
N LYS A 134 -13.46 -8.64 11.74
CA LYS A 134 -14.31 -7.55 12.26
C LYS A 134 -14.22 -6.29 11.41
N GLU A 135 -13.36 -6.26 10.39
CA GLU A 135 -13.10 -5.06 9.62
C GLU A 135 -13.02 -5.37 8.13
N MET A 136 -13.55 -4.43 7.33
CA MET A 136 -13.45 -4.42 5.88
C MET A 136 -12.83 -3.10 5.39
N PHE A 137 -11.81 -3.18 4.55
CA PHE A 137 -11.27 -2.03 3.82
C PHE A 137 -12.01 -1.83 2.51
N LEU A 138 -12.61 -0.65 2.33
CA LEU A 138 -13.30 -0.26 1.10
C LEU A 138 -12.34 0.54 0.18
N PRO A 139 -11.80 -0.05 -0.90
CA PRO A 139 -10.93 0.66 -1.85
C PRO A 139 -11.71 1.71 -2.65
N LEU A 140 -10.95 2.63 -3.26
CA LEU A 140 -11.48 3.71 -4.11
C LEU A 140 -12.59 4.53 -3.42
N THR A 141 -12.44 4.77 -2.11
CA THR A 141 -13.40 5.59 -1.37
C THR A 141 -13.15 7.06 -1.65
N THR A 142 -14.15 7.73 -2.21
CA THR A 142 -14.15 9.18 -2.49
C THR A 142 -15.32 9.90 -1.82
N ASP A 143 -16.30 9.16 -1.29
CA ASP A 143 -17.50 9.73 -0.68
C ASP A 143 -17.98 8.92 0.54
N ALA A 144 -18.50 9.63 1.55
CA ALA A 144 -18.98 9.03 2.79
C ALA A 144 -20.17 8.06 2.57
N GLN A 145 -21.01 8.30 1.56
CA GLN A 145 -22.18 7.48 1.26
C GLN A 145 -21.77 6.06 0.83
N GLN A 146 -20.60 5.88 0.22
CA GLN A 146 -20.08 4.53 -0.10
C GLN A 146 -19.90 3.70 1.18
N LEU A 147 -19.28 4.29 2.21
CA LEU A 147 -19.06 3.64 3.51
C LEU A 147 -20.38 3.36 4.24
N ILE A 148 -21.27 4.35 4.29
CA ILE A 148 -22.60 4.23 4.92
C ILE A 148 -23.38 3.09 4.26
N THR A 149 -23.44 3.07 2.93
CA THR A 149 -24.17 2.06 2.16
C THR A 149 -23.64 0.66 2.41
N ILE A 150 -22.32 0.48 2.39
CA ILE A 150 -21.69 -0.82 2.67
C ILE A 150 -21.97 -1.27 4.11
N HIS A 151 -21.81 -0.38 5.09
CA HIS A 151 -22.08 -0.67 6.50
C HIS A 151 -23.52 -1.11 6.72
N GLU A 152 -24.49 -0.37 6.17
CA GLU A 152 -25.91 -0.69 6.31
C GLU A 152 -26.32 -1.95 5.55
N THR A 153 -25.75 -2.17 4.36
CA THR A 153 -26.00 -3.38 3.58
C THR A 153 -25.48 -4.61 4.30
N PHE A 154 -24.27 -4.56 4.86
CA PHE A 154 -23.72 -5.65 5.66
C PHE A 154 -24.62 -5.95 6.86
N ASN A 155 -25.05 -4.93 7.62
CA ASN A 155 -25.96 -5.13 8.76
C ASN A 155 -27.27 -5.80 8.36
N LYS A 156 -27.88 -5.40 7.24
CA LYS A 156 -29.10 -6.03 6.71
C LYS A 156 -28.86 -7.50 6.33
N VAL A 157 -27.75 -7.79 5.66
CA VAL A 157 -27.37 -9.16 5.26
C VAL A 157 -27.12 -10.03 6.48
N ALA A 158 -26.44 -9.51 7.50
CA ALA A 158 -26.20 -10.21 8.76
C ALA A 158 -27.49 -10.51 9.54
N GLN A 159 -28.41 -9.54 9.61
CA GLN A 159 -29.74 -9.74 10.21
C GLN A 159 -30.53 -10.82 9.46
N TYR A 160 -30.51 -10.79 8.13
CA TYR A 160 -31.18 -11.82 7.32
C TYR A 160 -30.53 -13.20 7.51
N HIS A 161 -29.20 -13.27 7.46
CA HIS A 161 -28.43 -14.49 7.75
C HIS A 161 -28.85 -15.09 9.10
N SER A 162 -28.83 -14.28 10.16
CA SER A 162 -29.22 -14.72 11.49
C SER A 162 -30.66 -15.24 11.53
N SER A 163 -31.60 -14.57 10.86
CA SER A 163 -33.02 -14.99 10.83
C SER A 163 -33.27 -16.32 10.12
N ILE A 164 -32.36 -16.74 9.22
CA ILE A 164 -32.49 -17.97 8.44
C ILE A 164 -31.74 -19.13 9.10
N PHE A 165 -30.52 -18.89 9.58
CA PHE A 165 -29.60 -19.94 10.01
C PHE A 165 -29.48 -20.08 11.54
N HIS A 166 -30.07 -19.19 12.33
CA HIS A 166 -30.00 -19.24 13.79
C HIS A 166 -31.38 -19.10 14.44
N GLU A 167 -31.69 -19.99 15.38
CA GLU A 167 -32.97 -19.96 16.13
C GLU A 167 -33.08 -18.76 17.08
N THR A 168 -31.94 -18.12 17.42
CA THR A 168 -31.86 -16.93 18.29
C THR A 168 -31.08 -15.82 17.60
N SER A 169 -31.66 -14.62 17.56
CA SER A 169 -31.07 -13.43 16.91
C SER A 169 -29.78 -12.92 17.57
N SER A 170 -29.47 -13.38 18.79
CA SER A 170 -28.37 -12.87 19.61
C SER A 170 -26.97 -13.36 19.20
N LYS A 171 -26.84 -14.31 18.26
CA LYS A 171 -25.53 -14.89 17.90
C LYS A 171 -24.62 -13.91 17.15
N HIS A 172 -25.18 -12.92 16.46
CA HIS A 172 -24.40 -11.96 15.66
C HIS A 172 -24.17 -10.61 16.35
N ASP A 173 -24.79 -10.37 17.51
CA ASP A 173 -24.65 -9.09 18.23
C ASP A 173 -23.19 -8.77 18.54
N ALA A 174 -22.40 -9.77 18.93
CA ALA A 174 -20.98 -9.60 19.21
C ALA A 174 -20.19 -9.12 17.98
N LEU A 175 -20.49 -9.65 16.79
CA LEU A 175 -19.88 -9.23 15.54
C LEU A 175 -20.39 -7.84 15.11
N LEU A 176 -21.70 -7.63 15.10
CA LEU A 176 -22.32 -6.38 14.65
C LEU A 176 -21.88 -5.17 15.50
N ASN A 177 -21.72 -5.37 16.80
CA ASN A 177 -21.22 -4.34 17.72
C ASN A 177 -19.75 -3.96 17.43
N GLN A 178 -18.97 -4.87 16.86
CA GLN A 178 -17.54 -4.67 16.62
C GLN A 178 -17.20 -4.40 15.15
N PHE A 179 -18.10 -4.69 14.21
CA PHE A 179 -17.87 -4.62 12.77
C PHE A 179 -17.48 -3.21 12.31
N GLN A 180 -16.44 -3.05 11.49
CA GLN A 180 -16.01 -1.76 10.96
C GLN A 180 -15.90 -1.81 9.44
N VAL A 181 -16.19 -0.67 8.82
CA VAL A 181 -15.81 -0.41 7.42
C VAL A 181 -14.84 0.74 7.44
N THR A 182 -13.63 0.51 6.97
CA THR A 182 -12.56 1.50 6.96
C THR A 182 -12.31 1.96 5.52
N PRO A 183 -12.37 3.28 5.25
CA PRO A 183 -12.10 3.79 3.91
C PRO A 183 -10.64 3.58 3.53
N LEU A 184 -10.41 3.06 2.33
CA LEU A 184 -9.15 3.14 1.62
C LEU A 184 -9.25 4.24 0.55
N VAL A 185 -8.59 5.36 0.84
CA VAL A 185 -8.55 6.56 -0.01
C VAL A 185 -7.29 6.52 -0.88
N GLU A 186 -7.46 6.69 -2.19
CA GLU A 186 -6.43 6.37 -3.20
C GLU A 186 -6.10 7.53 -4.15
N ASP A 187 -6.73 8.70 -3.98
CA ASP A 187 -6.48 9.89 -4.79
C ASP A 187 -6.12 11.12 -3.95
N VAL A 188 -5.36 12.03 -4.56
CA VAL A 188 -4.79 13.23 -3.91
C VAL A 188 -5.88 14.20 -3.45
N ASP A 189 -6.93 14.40 -4.24
CA ASP A 189 -7.98 15.37 -3.94
C ASP A 189 -8.79 14.95 -2.72
N SER A 190 -9.22 13.69 -2.68
CA SER A 190 -9.91 13.09 -1.53
C SER A 190 -9.04 13.11 -0.27
N MET A 191 -7.71 12.96 -0.38
CA MET A 191 -6.80 13.06 0.76
C MET A 191 -6.72 14.48 1.34
N PHE A 192 -6.63 15.52 0.50
CA PHE A 192 -6.71 16.91 0.98
C PHE A 192 -8.08 17.23 1.60
N GLY A 193 -9.14 16.63 1.06
CA GLY A 193 -10.53 16.75 1.50
C GLY A 193 -11.02 15.65 2.44
N ILE A 194 -10.12 14.94 3.16
CA ILE A 194 -10.45 13.68 3.86
C ILE A 194 -11.63 13.79 4.82
N GLU A 195 -11.83 14.96 5.43
CA GLU A 195 -12.91 15.24 6.37
C GLU A 195 -14.30 15.07 5.73
N ASN A 196 -14.43 15.32 4.41
CA ASN A 196 -15.68 15.15 3.67
C ASN A 196 -16.12 13.68 3.60
N ILE A 197 -15.18 12.75 3.66
CA ILE A 197 -15.42 11.30 3.68
C ILE A 197 -15.66 10.84 5.11
N LEU A 198 -14.77 11.25 6.04
CA LEU A 198 -14.74 10.70 7.39
C LEU A 198 -15.86 11.24 8.27
N LYS A 199 -16.10 12.56 8.27
CA LYS A 199 -17.00 13.20 9.23
C LYS A 199 -18.44 12.68 9.14
N PRO A 200 -19.09 12.63 7.95
CA PRO A 200 -20.48 12.15 7.88
C PRO A 200 -20.61 10.68 8.30
N PHE A 201 -19.65 9.84 7.90
CA PHE A 201 -19.64 8.42 8.24
C PHE A 201 -19.43 8.20 9.74
N TRP A 202 -18.46 8.88 10.35
CA TRP A 202 -18.20 8.77 11.79
C TRP A 202 -19.32 9.36 12.65
N GLU A 203 -20.00 10.42 12.20
CA GLU A 203 -21.20 10.92 12.88
C GLU A 203 -22.32 9.89 12.88
N MET A 204 -22.53 9.18 11.76
CA MET A 204 -23.48 8.07 11.69
C MET A 204 -23.08 6.94 12.65
N LEU A 205 -21.80 6.56 12.71
CA LEU A 205 -21.32 5.52 13.64
C LEU A 205 -21.51 5.94 15.10
N LYS A 206 -21.15 7.18 15.46
CA LYS A 206 -21.30 7.72 16.81
C LYS A 206 -22.77 7.75 17.24
N LYS A 207 -23.70 8.12 16.34
CA LYS A 207 -25.16 8.05 16.61
C LYS A 207 -25.64 6.62 16.86
N LYS A 208 -25.09 5.63 16.15
CA LYS A 208 -25.47 4.21 16.29
C LYS A 208 -24.85 3.54 17.52
N ARG A 209 -23.63 3.91 17.91
CA ARG A 209 -22.82 3.21 18.93
C ARG A 209 -22.63 3.96 20.25
N GLY A 210 -22.87 5.27 20.28
CA GLY A 210 -22.57 6.11 21.42
C GLY A 210 -21.08 6.41 21.53
N ASP A 211 -20.47 6.11 22.68
CA ASP A 211 -19.05 6.39 22.92
C ASP A 211 -18.15 5.45 22.11
N MET A 212 -17.16 6.05 21.44
CA MET A 212 -16.16 5.35 20.62
C MET A 212 -14.74 5.57 21.15
N SER A 213 -14.56 6.15 22.34
CA SER A 213 -13.26 6.46 22.94
C SER A 213 -12.36 5.22 23.10
N ALA A 214 -12.96 4.07 23.45
CA ALA A 214 -12.23 2.81 23.64
C ALA A 214 -11.84 2.11 22.33
N THR A 215 -12.64 2.24 21.28
CA THR A 215 -12.45 1.53 20.01
C THR A 215 -11.74 2.38 18.97
N GLY A 216 -11.92 3.70 18.99
CA GLY A 216 -11.39 4.61 17.99
C GLY A 216 -11.92 4.34 16.58
N GLN A 217 -11.31 4.96 15.58
CA GLN A 217 -11.62 4.75 14.15
C GLN A 217 -10.35 4.68 13.31
N ARG A 218 -10.36 3.84 12.27
CA ARG A 218 -9.25 3.71 11.32
C ARG A 218 -9.56 4.45 10.02
N VAL A 219 -8.50 4.85 9.32
CA VAL A 219 -8.55 5.38 7.94
C VAL A 219 -7.35 4.83 7.19
N PHE A 220 -7.55 4.29 6.00
CA PHE A 220 -6.48 3.72 5.18
C PHE A 220 -6.14 4.66 4.02
N LEU A 221 -4.88 5.09 3.95
CA LEU A 221 -4.39 5.98 2.92
C LEU A 221 -3.38 5.23 2.03
N ALA A 222 -3.64 5.20 0.73
CA ALA A 222 -2.67 4.62 -0.21
C ALA A 222 -1.47 5.56 -0.43
N ARG A 223 -0.29 4.99 -0.69
CA ARG A 223 0.86 5.76 -1.21
C ARG A 223 1.14 5.50 -2.69
N SER A 224 0.90 4.28 -3.15
CA SER A 224 1.28 3.83 -4.49
C SER A 224 0.45 4.43 -5.62
N ASP A 225 -0.88 4.34 -5.54
CA ASP A 225 -1.78 4.85 -6.58
C ASP A 225 -1.77 6.38 -6.70
N PRO A 226 -1.79 7.18 -5.60
CA PRO A 226 -1.61 8.63 -5.71
C PRO A 226 -0.28 9.02 -6.36
N ALA A 227 0.80 8.29 -6.06
CA ALA A 227 2.11 8.58 -6.67
C ALA A 227 2.11 8.31 -8.16
N LEU A 228 1.53 7.19 -8.60
CA LEU A 228 1.36 6.91 -10.03
C LEU A 228 0.53 8.00 -10.73
N ASN A 229 -0.54 8.46 -10.09
CA ASN A 229 -1.48 9.41 -10.69
C ASN A 229 -0.99 10.86 -10.71
N SER A 230 -0.18 11.26 -9.72
CA SER A 230 0.16 12.68 -9.50
C SER A 230 1.64 12.94 -9.25
N GLY A 231 2.45 11.91 -9.01
CA GLY A 231 3.87 12.01 -8.72
C GLY A 231 4.20 11.84 -7.24
N LEU A 232 5.50 11.70 -6.95
CA LEU A 232 6.01 11.41 -5.61
C LEU A 232 5.58 12.45 -4.56
N VAL A 233 5.89 13.73 -4.82
CA VAL A 233 5.65 14.82 -3.85
C VAL A 233 4.15 15.00 -3.58
N PRO A 234 3.26 15.13 -4.59
CA PRO A 234 1.81 15.21 -4.37
C PRO A 234 1.26 14.10 -3.48
N ALA A 235 1.67 12.85 -3.72
CA ALA A 235 1.23 11.71 -2.91
C ALA A 235 1.64 11.81 -1.45
N VAL A 236 2.88 12.24 -1.18
CA VAL A 236 3.41 12.34 0.19
C VAL A 236 2.76 13.49 0.96
N VAL A 237 2.66 14.67 0.36
CA VAL A 237 2.07 15.84 1.03
C VAL A 237 0.57 15.67 1.26
N ALA A 238 -0.15 15.02 0.34
CA ALA A 238 -1.57 14.72 0.51
C ALA A 238 -1.79 13.73 1.67
N ASN A 239 -0.96 12.68 1.78
CA ASN A 239 -0.98 11.76 2.92
C ASN A 239 -0.73 12.50 4.25
N LYS A 240 0.25 13.41 4.29
CA LYS A 240 0.55 14.22 5.49
C LYS A 240 -0.64 15.06 5.95
N VAL A 241 -1.28 15.74 5.02
CA VAL A 241 -2.48 16.54 5.32
C VAL A 241 -3.64 15.64 5.77
N ALA A 242 -3.88 14.52 5.07
CA ALA A 242 -4.94 13.58 5.41
C ALA A 242 -4.78 13.00 6.83
N ILE A 243 -3.57 12.57 7.20
CA ILE A 243 -3.27 12.05 8.54
C ILE A 243 -3.53 13.13 9.61
N SER A 244 -3.02 14.34 9.40
CA SER A 244 -3.20 15.45 10.35
C SER A 244 -4.67 15.82 10.53
N LYS A 245 -5.44 15.88 9.43
CA LYS A 245 -6.86 16.23 9.46
C LYS A 245 -7.71 15.13 10.09
N ALA A 246 -7.45 13.87 9.76
CA ALA A 246 -8.19 12.74 10.33
C ALA A 246 -8.01 12.67 11.85
N ILE A 247 -6.79 12.87 12.36
CA ILE A 247 -6.53 12.89 13.80
C ILE A 247 -7.22 14.07 14.49
N ARG A 248 -7.12 15.29 13.92
CA ARG A 248 -7.83 16.47 14.45
C ARG A 248 -9.34 16.26 14.51
N LEU A 249 -9.92 15.67 13.46
CA LEU A 249 -11.34 15.33 13.43
C LEU A 249 -11.70 14.33 14.55
N GLY A 250 -10.84 13.34 14.83
CA GLY A 250 -11.00 12.44 15.95
C GLY A 250 -11.01 13.15 17.31
N GLU A 251 -10.07 14.08 17.51
CA GLU A 251 -9.98 14.92 18.71
C GLU A 251 -11.27 15.73 18.90
N ASP A 252 -11.75 16.40 17.85
CA ASP A 252 -13.01 17.17 17.86
C ASP A 252 -14.22 16.28 18.17
N MET A 253 -14.20 15.03 17.70
CA MET A 253 -15.29 14.07 17.92
C MET A 253 -15.15 13.27 19.22
N GLY A 254 -14.03 13.40 19.95
CA GLY A 254 -13.80 12.76 21.25
C GLY A 254 -13.40 11.29 21.20
N PHE A 255 -12.77 10.81 20.13
CA PHE A 255 -12.24 9.43 20.05
C PHE A 255 -10.91 9.37 19.29
N PRO A 256 -10.05 8.38 19.57
CA PRO A 256 -8.76 8.26 18.90
C PRO A 256 -8.92 7.80 17.45
N VAL A 257 -8.04 8.29 16.58
CA VAL A 257 -7.96 7.87 15.17
C VAL A 257 -6.65 7.14 14.93
N TYR A 258 -6.73 6.05 14.18
CA TYR A 258 -5.63 5.13 13.93
C TYR A 258 -5.37 5.00 12.42
N PRO A 259 -4.61 5.94 11.82
CA PRO A 259 -4.32 5.90 10.39
C PRO A 259 -3.53 4.65 10.00
N ILE A 260 -3.83 4.12 8.83
CA ILE A 260 -3.12 3.04 8.14
C ILE A 260 -2.50 3.63 6.88
N ILE A 261 -1.26 3.27 6.56
CA ILE A 261 -0.64 3.69 5.30
C ILE A 261 -0.18 2.50 4.44
N GLY A 262 -0.49 2.59 3.16
CA GLY A 262 -0.28 1.54 2.17
C GLY A 262 0.99 1.79 1.36
N THR A 263 2.12 1.29 1.86
CA THR A 263 3.47 1.61 1.37
C THR A 263 4.20 0.40 0.80
N GLY A 264 4.85 0.58 -0.36
CA GLY A 264 5.80 -0.37 -0.94
C GLY A 264 7.25 -0.10 -0.50
N SER A 265 8.17 -1.01 -0.85
CA SER A 265 9.55 -0.94 -0.36
C SER A 265 10.41 0.12 -1.04
N LEU A 266 10.13 0.43 -2.31
CA LEU A 266 10.82 1.49 -3.04
C LEU A 266 10.26 2.88 -2.67
N PRO A 267 11.09 3.94 -2.71
CA PRO A 267 10.69 5.27 -2.26
C PRO A 267 9.42 5.81 -2.92
N PHE A 268 9.26 5.60 -4.23
CA PHE A 268 8.09 6.05 -4.99
C PHE A 268 6.77 5.58 -4.38
N ARG A 269 6.75 4.33 -3.92
CA ARG A 269 5.59 3.68 -3.33
C ARG A 269 5.52 3.79 -1.81
N GLY A 270 6.49 4.40 -1.14
CA GLY A 270 6.42 4.68 0.29
C GLY A 270 7.71 4.47 1.09
N SER A 271 8.71 3.78 0.54
CA SER A 271 10.02 3.55 1.19
C SER A 271 9.99 2.69 2.46
N VAL A 272 8.97 1.84 2.67
CA VAL A 272 8.96 0.96 3.85
C VAL A 272 9.92 -0.21 3.63
N ASN A 273 11.10 -0.21 4.27
CA ASN A 273 12.04 -1.32 4.15
C ASN A 273 12.95 -1.49 5.39
N PRO A 274 13.53 -2.69 5.59
CA PRO A 274 14.34 -2.97 6.77
C PRO A 274 15.57 -2.08 6.94
N GLN A 275 16.14 -1.56 5.85
CA GLN A 275 17.35 -0.73 5.86
C GLN A 275 17.08 0.76 6.09
N TYR A 276 15.81 1.16 6.14
CA TYR A 276 15.35 2.55 6.20
C TYR A 276 14.22 2.75 7.23
N THR A 277 14.18 1.86 8.23
CA THR A 277 13.03 1.79 9.15
C THR A 277 12.86 3.08 9.93
N GLN A 278 13.94 3.73 10.38
CA GLN A 278 13.81 4.88 11.26
C GLN A 278 13.27 6.11 10.52
N GLU A 279 13.93 6.45 9.42
CA GLU A 279 13.57 7.56 8.55
C GLU A 279 12.13 7.42 8.01
N PHE A 280 11.74 6.19 7.66
CA PHE A 280 10.36 5.88 7.26
C PHE A 280 9.34 6.19 8.37
N LEU A 281 9.64 5.76 9.60
CA LEU A 281 8.74 5.98 10.74
C LEU A 281 8.66 7.47 11.13
N ASP A 282 9.72 8.25 10.93
CA ASP A 282 9.71 9.71 11.12
C ASP A 282 8.89 10.39 10.02
N GLN A 283 9.07 9.94 8.78
CA GLN A 283 8.28 10.40 7.64
C GLN A 283 6.78 10.17 7.84
N TYR A 284 6.34 9.11 8.52
CA TYR A 284 4.91 8.84 8.71
C TYR A 284 4.53 8.77 10.18
N ALA A 285 5.15 9.60 11.02
CA ALA A 285 4.78 9.77 12.41
C ALA A 285 3.28 10.11 12.56
N GLY A 286 2.58 9.42 13.47
CA GLY A 286 1.13 9.50 13.65
C GLY A 286 0.34 8.38 12.98
N VAL A 287 0.93 7.66 12.01
CA VAL A 287 0.35 6.40 11.51
C VAL A 287 0.44 5.33 12.61
N ARG A 288 -0.52 4.41 12.61
CA ARG A 288 -0.62 3.31 13.58
C ARG A 288 -0.46 1.95 12.96
N THR A 289 -0.86 1.77 11.70
CA THR A 289 -0.65 0.50 10.99
C THR A 289 0.08 0.72 9.68
N TYR A 290 1.13 -0.06 9.42
CA TYR A 290 1.88 -0.03 8.16
C TYR A 290 1.64 -1.30 7.35
N SER A 291 1.38 -1.16 6.05
CA SER A 291 1.36 -2.32 5.17
C SER A 291 2.79 -2.87 4.97
N ILE A 292 3.01 -4.12 5.34
CA ILE A 292 4.24 -4.85 5.11
C ILE A 292 4.02 -5.72 3.87
N GLN A 293 4.50 -5.26 2.71
CA GLN A 293 4.28 -5.90 1.40
C GLN A 293 5.27 -7.06 1.14
N SER A 294 5.10 -7.81 0.04
CA SER A 294 5.87 -9.03 -0.19
C SER A 294 7.36 -8.75 -0.38
N ALA A 295 7.74 -7.63 -1.00
CA ALA A 295 9.15 -7.28 -1.16
C ALA A 295 9.85 -7.07 0.19
N PHE A 296 9.21 -6.35 1.12
CA PHE A 296 9.72 -6.18 2.48
C PHE A 296 10.00 -7.54 3.13
N ARG A 297 9.12 -8.52 2.94
CA ARG A 297 9.21 -9.84 3.57
C ARG A 297 10.22 -10.78 2.91
N TYR A 298 10.40 -10.70 1.59
CA TYR A 298 11.06 -11.74 0.80
C TYR A 298 12.29 -11.27 0.01
N ASP A 299 12.47 -9.98 -0.21
CA ASP A 299 13.66 -9.45 -0.89
C ASP A 299 14.78 -9.04 0.07
N TYR A 300 14.50 -9.01 1.37
CA TYR A 300 15.47 -8.69 2.41
C TYR A 300 15.83 -9.93 3.24
N PRO A 301 17.03 -9.96 3.87
CA PRO A 301 17.38 -11.03 4.79
C PRO A 301 16.35 -11.17 5.92
N LYS A 302 15.95 -12.41 6.22
CA LYS A 302 14.92 -12.73 7.23
C LYS A 302 15.18 -12.07 8.60
N GLU A 303 16.44 -12.03 9.02
CA GLU A 303 16.86 -11.39 10.28
C GLU A 303 16.62 -9.88 10.28
N ASP A 304 16.93 -9.21 9.18
CA ASP A 304 16.72 -7.76 9.02
C ASP A 304 15.22 -7.43 9.04
N VAL A 305 14.41 -8.26 8.36
CA VAL A 305 12.94 -8.16 8.39
C VAL A 305 12.41 -8.25 9.81
N ARG A 306 12.84 -9.26 10.59
CA ARG A 306 12.38 -9.41 11.98
C ARG A 306 12.78 -8.21 12.83
N LYS A 307 14.04 -7.80 12.76
CA LYS A 307 14.57 -6.64 13.50
C LYS A 307 13.79 -5.36 13.18
N ALA A 308 13.51 -5.13 11.90
CA ALA A 308 12.74 -3.96 11.47
C ALA A 308 11.31 -3.98 12.02
N LEU A 309 10.65 -5.14 12.01
CA LEU A 309 9.31 -5.26 12.58
C LEU A 309 9.33 -5.08 14.12
N ASP A 310 10.32 -5.62 14.83
CA ASP A 310 10.48 -5.41 16.28
C ASP A 310 10.64 -3.91 16.62
N ILE A 311 11.42 -3.18 15.82
CA ILE A 311 11.55 -1.72 15.93
C ILE A 311 10.19 -1.05 15.70
N MET A 312 9.46 -1.41 14.64
CA MET A 312 8.13 -0.85 14.36
C MET A 312 7.18 -1.07 15.54
N LYS A 313 7.12 -2.30 16.07
CA LYS A 313 6.24 -2.65 17.21
C LYS A 313 6.52 -1.82 18.45
N THR A 314 7.78 -1.45 18.66
CA THR A 314 8.22 -0.68 19.82
C THR A 314 8.03 0.83 19.61
N GLU A 315 8.31 1.34 18.41
CA GLU A 315 8.44 2.78 18.16
C GLU A 315 7.17 3.42 17.62
N VAL A 316 6.34 2.70 16.86
CA VAL A 316 5.12 3.25 16.24
C VAL A 316 4.13 3.81 17.27
N PRO A 317 3.82 3.11 18.39
CA PRO A 317 2.88 3.63 19.38
C PRO A 317 3.36 4.94 20.03
N LYS A 318 4.67 5.21 20.02
CA LYS A 318 5.28 6.39 20.65
C LYS A 318 5.28 7.61 19.74
N ARG A 319 5.04 7.45 18.44
CA ARG A 319 5.12 8.56 17.48
C ARG A 319 3.80 9.28 17.33
N THR A 320 3.85 10.58 17.57
CA THR A 320 2.72 11.49 17.43
C THR A 320 2.71 12.11 16.04
N VAL A 321 1.51 12.49 15.58
CA VAL A 321 1.37 13.19 14.31
C VAL A 321 2.04 14.56 14.36
N GLN A 322 2.67 14.95 13.26
CA GLN A 322 3.03 16.33 13.02
C GLN A 322 1.80 17.06 12.48
N HIS A 323 1.11 17.85 13.30
CA HIS A 323 -0.05 18.60 12.84
C HIS A 323 0.35 19.63 11.77
N VAL A 324 -0.48 19.73 10.75
CA VAL A 324 -0.37 20.71 9.66
C VAL A 324 -1.30 21.88 10.00
N SER A 325 -0.77 23.10 9.96
CA SER A 325 -1.59 24.32 10.12
C SER A 325 -2.49 24.50 8.90
N GLN A 326 -3.54 25.31 9.01
CA GLN A 326 -4.42 25.61 7.87
C GLN A 326 -3.65 26.26 6.71
N GLU A 327 -2.77 27.23 7.03
CA GLU A 327 -1.88 27.88 6.06
C GLU A 327 -0.94 26.87 5.37
N ASP A 328 -0.32 25.97 6.14
CA ASP A 328 0.57 24.95 5.58
C ASP A 328 -0.22 23.93 4.73
N CYS A 329 -1.48 23.63 5.06
CA CYS A 329 -2.33 22.80 4.21
C CYS A 329 -2.51 23.41 2.82
N GLU A 330 -2.75 24.72 2.74
CA GLU A 330 -2.89 25.45 1.48
C GLU A 330 -1.57 25.51 0.71
N ASN A 331 -0.44 25.71 1.40
CA ASN A 331 0.89 25.69 0.79
C ASN A 331 1.27 24.29 0.27
N LEU A 332 0.94 23.23 1.00
CA LEU A 332 1.13 21.85 0.56
C LEU A 332 0.23 21.49 -0.63
N ARG A 333 -0.98 22.06 -0.72
CA ARG A 333 -1.84 21.93 -1.90
C ARG A 333 -1.22 22.62 -3.12
N LYS A 334 -0.71 23.84 -2.97
CA LYS A 334 0.03 24.54 -4.04
C LYS A 334 1.25 23.73 -4.51
N LEU A 335 2.04 23.17 -3.58
CA LEU A 335 3.15 22.27 -3.90
C LEU A 335 2.66 21.04 -4.68
N SER A 336 1.55 20.43 -4.27
CA SER A 336 0.96 19.30 -5.00
C SER A 336 0.64 19.68 -6.45
N ASP A 337 0.07 20.87 -6.68
CA ASP A 337 -0.31 21.34 -8.01
C ASP A 337 0.94 21.65 -8.87
N ILE A 338 1.97 22.30 -8.31
CA ILE A 338 3.25 22.59 -8.98
C ILE A 338 3.89 21.32 -9.55
N PHE A 339 4.03 20.28 -8.73
CA PHE A 339 4.68 19.04 -9.17
C PHE A 339 3.79 18.26 -10.15
N SER A 340 2.46 18.30 -9.97
CA SER A 340 1.51 17.61 -10.84
C SER A 340 1.50 18.16 -12.28
N ILE A 341 1.77 19.46 -12.46
CA ILE A 341 1.86 20.11 -13.78
C ILE A 341 2.95 19.46 -14.65
N TYR A 342 4.09 19.10 -14.04
CA TYR A 342 5.19 18.44 -14.74
C TYR A 342 4.99 16.93 -14.86
N TRP A 343 4.35 16.30 -13.87
CA TRP A 343 4.13 14.86 -13.81
C TRP A 343 3.31 14.35 -15.01
N LYS A 344 2.10 14.88 -15.19
CA LYS A 344 1.14 14.33 -16.17
C LYS A 344 1.70 14.32 -17.60
N PRO A 345 2.22 15.43 -18.17
CA PRO A 345 2.73 15.42 -19.54
C PRO A 345 3.96 14.53 -19.72
N THR A 346 4.83 14.46 -18.70
CA THR A 346 6.04 13.63 -18.76
C THR A 346 5.67 12.15 -18.75
N VAL A 347 4.76 11.72 -17.87
CA VAL A 347 4.32 10.33 -17.81
C VAL A 347 3.49 9.92 -19.03
N GLU A 348 2.61 10.79 -19.53
CA GLU A 348 1.89 10.55 -20.79
C GLU A 348 2.86 10.30 -21.96
N GLY A 349 3.93 11.10 -22.06
CA GLY A 349 4.96 10.91 -23.09
C GLY A 349 5.85 9.67 -22.92
N LEU A 350 5.86 9.07 -21.73
CA LEU A 350 6.56 7.81 -21.44
C LEU A 350 5.65 6.57 -21.53
N ALA A 351 4.33 6.75 -21.63
CA ALA A 351 3.34 5.68 -21.51
C ALA A 351 3.57 4.50 -22.46
N GLY A 352 3.93 4.78 -23.72
CA GLY A 352 4.21 3.73 -24.71
C GLY A 352 5.37 2.81 -24.30
N VAL A 353 6.47 3.40 -23.80
CA VAL A 353 7.64 2.62 -23.34
C VAL A 353 7.34 1.90 -22.03
N ILE A 354 6.65 2.56 -21.10
CA ILE A 354 6.23 1.96 -19.82
C ILE A 354 5.36 0.73 -20.07
N ASN A 355 4.34 0.85 -20.92
CA ASN A 355 3.43 -0.25 -21.26
C ASN A 355 4.16 -1.40 -21.96
N ASN A 356 5.11 -1.09 -22.86
CA ASN A 356 5.91 -2.12 -23.52
C ASN A 356 6.68 -2.96 -22.48
N ILE A 357 7.37 -2.30 -21.54
CA ILE A 357 8.18 -3.00 -20.52
C ILE A 357 7.30 -3.73 -19.51
N ALA A 358 6.15 -3.15 -19.16
CA ALA A 358 5.21 -3.76 -18.21
C ALA A 358 4.73 -5.16 -18.64
N ASN A 359 4.71 -5.45 -19.95
CA ASN A 359 4.37 -6.77 -20.48
C ASN A 359 5.36 -7.87 -20.08
N PHE A 360 6.61 -7.50 -19.78
CA PHE A 360 7.67 -8.43 -19.36
C PHE A 360 7.83 -8.50 -17.83
N VAL A 361 7.00 -7.80 -17.07
CA VAL A 361 7.03 -7.86 -15.60
C VAL A 361 6.36 -9.17 -15.16
N PRO A 362 7.07 -10.08 -14.47
CA PRO A 362 6.53 -11.37 -14.12
C PRO A 362 5.47 -11.24 -13.03
N LYS A 363 4.47 -12.12 -13.07
CA LYS A 363 3.47 -12.23 -12.01
C LYS A 363 4.08 -12.86 -10.76
N ARG A 364 3.64 -12.39 -9.59
CA ARG A 364 4.04 -12.92 -8.27
C ARG A 364 2.88 -13.43 -7.42
N ARG A 365 1.65 -13.13 -7.84
CA ARG A 365 0.40 -13.55 -7.21
C ARG A 365 -0.63 -13.82 -8.31
N GLU A 366 -1.61 -14.64 -7.99
CA GLU A 366 -2.85 -14.71 -8.75
C GLU A 366 -3.56 -13.35 -8.67
N ARG A 367 -3.91 -12.79 -9.83
CA ARG A 367 -4.58 -11.49 -9.96
C ARG A 367 -5.64 -11.60 -11.05
N LEU A 368 -6.81 -11.05 -10.78
CA LEU A 368 -7.80 -10.76 -11.80
C LEU A 368 -7.24 -9.67 -12.73
N LEU A 369 -7.19 -9.98 -14.02
CA LEU A 369 -6.85 -9.00 -15.04
C LEU A 369 -7.98 -7.96 -15.10
N HIS A 370 -7.66 -6.70 -14.87
CA HIS A 370 -8.58 -5.57 -15.09
C HIS A 370 -8.58 -5.17 -16.58
N ILE A 371 -8.70 -6.14 -17.49
CA ILE A 371 -8.83 -5.91 -18.93
C ILE A 371 -10.24 -6.38 -19.31
N GLY A 372 -11.08 -5.48 -19.84
CA GLY A 372 -12.49 -5.75 -20.13
C GLY A 372 -13.46 -5.40 -18.99
N LEU A 373 -14.64 -6.05 -18.96
CA LEU A 373 -15.86 -5.75 -18.17
C LEU A 373 -15.67 -5.45 -16.66
N PHE A 374 -14.49 -5.73 -16.09
CA PHE A 374 -14.21 -5.67 -14.65
C PHE A 374 -13.03 -4.75 -14.27
N GLY A 375 -12.49 -3.98 -15.22
CA GLY A 375 -11.38 -3.06 -14.98
C GLY A 375 -11.80 -1.69 -14.46
N TYR A 376 -11.09 -1.16 -13.46
CA TYR A 376 -11.08 0.28 -13.21
C TYR A 376 -10.08 0.91 -14.18
N SER A 377 -10.56 1.77 -15.08
CA SER A 377 -9.70 2.59 -15.94
C SER A 377 -8.95 3.61 -15.07
N ARG A 378 -7.76 3.23 -14.56
CA ARG A 378 -6.83 4.18 -13.93
C ARG A 378 -6.05 4.87 -15.05
N GLY A 379 -6.71 5.82 -15.70
CA GLY A 379 -6.06 6.67 -16.70
C GLY A 379 -5.31 7.80 -16.01
N VAL A 380 -4.03 7.97 -16.35
CA VAL A 380 -3.31 9.22 -16.03
C VAL A 380 -3.45 10.13 -17.23
N GLY A 381 -4.29 11.15 -17.10
CA GLY A 381 -4.66 12.00 -18.23
C GLY A 381 -5.32 11.19 -19.35
N LYS A 382 -4.68 11.12 -20.53
CA LYS A 382 -5.26 10.47 -21.73
C LYS A 382 -4.78 9.03 -21.99
N VAL A 383 -3.87 8.51 -21.16
CA VAL A 383 -3.24 7.19 -21.40
C VAL A 383 -3.66 6.16 -20.35
N GLN A 384 -3.63 4.88 -20.74
CA GLN A 384 -3.73 3.76 -19.81
C GLN A 384 -2.32 3.31 -19.42
N LEU A 385 -2.09 3.16 -18.11
CA LEU A 385 -0.81 2.72 -17.54
C LEU A 385 -0.98 1.38 -16.81
N PRO A 386 0.10 0.61 -16.62
CA PRO A 386 0.06 -0.55 -15.73
C PRO A 386 -0.22 -0.09 -14.29
N ARG A 387 -0.58 -1.04 -13.41
CA ARG A 387 -0.68 -0.76 -11.97
C ARG A 387 0.66 -0.29 -11.40
N ALA A 388 0.63 0.37 -10.24
CA ALA A 388 1.79 0.99 -9.60
C ALA A 388 3.06 0.12 -9.52
N ILE A 389 2.94 -1.18 -9.25
CA ILE A 389 4.09 -2.11 -9.23
C ILE A 389 4.70 -2.26 -10.63
N GLY A 390 3.87 -2.54 -11.65
CA GLY A 390 4.34 -2.67 -13.04
C GLY A 390 4.90 -1.36 -13.59
N PHE A 391 4.28 -0.23 -13.24
CA PHE A 391 4.77 1.12 -13.57
C PHE A 391 6.16 1.38 -12.99
N THR A 392 6.31 1.15 -11.68
CA THR A 392 7.58 1.38 -10.97
C THR A 392 8.65 0.43 -11.49
N CYS A 393 8.30 -0.85 -11.70
CA CYS A 393 9.19 -1.84 -12.28
C CYS A 393 9.70 -1.44 -13.66
N ALA A 394 8.81 -0.99 -14.55
CA ALA A 394 9.17 -0.61 -15.90
C ALA A 394 10.20 0.54 -15.93
N LEU A 395 9.95 1.56 -15.12
CA LEU A 395 10.79 2.75 -15.03
C LEU A 395 12.15 2.46 -14.38
N TYR A 396 12.19 1.70 -13.28
CA TYR A 396 13.44 1.23 -12.70
C TYR A 396 14.24 0.33 -13.66
N SER A 397 13.57 -0.52 -14.45
CA SER A 397 14.22 -1.37 -15.45
C SER A 397 14.83 -0.61 -16.64
N LEU A 398 14.41 0.63 -16.87
CA LEU A 398 15.07 1.57 -17.79
C LEU A 398 16.24 2.32 -17.15
N GLY A 399 16.36 2.26 -15.82
CA GLY A 399 17.24 3.11 -15.05
C GLY A 399 16.73 4.56 -14.93
N LEU A 400 15.42 4.77 -15.04
CA LEU A 400 14.76 6.04 -14.72
C LEU A 400 13.82 5.83 -13.53
N PRO A 401 14.30 5.84 -12.27
CA PRO A 401 13.43 5.77 -11.10
C PRO A 401 12.33 6.85 -11.16
N PRO A 402 11.03 6.49 -10.99
CA PRO A 402 9.92 7.43 -11.09
C PRO A 402 9.97 8.58 -10.07
N GLU A 403 10.72 8.43 -8.99
CA GLU A 403 11.01 9.49 -8.01
C GLU A 403 11.66 10.72 -8.63
N ILE A 404 12.40 10.54 -9.74
CA ILE A 404 13.07 11.64 -10.43
C ILE A 404 12.09 12.45 -11.27
N ILE A 405 11.10 11.80 -11.89
CA ILE A 405 10.18 12.43 -12.83
C ILE A 405 9.37 13.54 -12.13
N ALA A 406 9.33 14.72 -12.74
CA ALA A 406 8.73 15.96 -12.25
C ALA A 406 9.37 16.58 -10.98
N THR A 407 10.18 15.82 -10.25
CA THR A 407 10.71 16.28 -8.96
C THR A 407 11.73 17.40 -9.13
N GLY A 408 12.66 17.33 -10.07
CA GLY A 408 13.68 18.37 -10.24
C GLY A 408 13.12 19.71 -10.65
N ARG A 409 12.26 19.75 -11.67
CA ARG A 409 11.57 20.99 -12.07
C ARG A 409 10.64 21.48 -10.96
N GLY A 410 9.87 20.59 -10.32
CA GLY A 410 9.03 20.94 -9.19
C GLY A 410 9.79 21.54 -8.01
N LEU A 411 11.01 21.06 -7.72
CA LEU A 411 11.87 21.61 -6.68
C LEU A 411 12.39 23.01 -7.00
N ARG A 412 12.72 23.28 -8.27
CA ARG A 412 13.12 24.63 -8.73
C ARG A 412 11.95 25.61 -8.57
N ASP A 413 10.77 25.24 -9.06
CA ASP A 413 9.56 26.07 -8.91
C ASP A 413 9.18 26.29 -7.45
N ALA A 414 9.24 25.24 -6.61
CA ALA A 414 8.98 25.37 -5.18
C ALA A 414 9.98 26.31 -4.49
N ARG A 415 11.25 26.33 -4.94
CA ARG A 415 12.26 27.27 -4.43
C ARG A 415 11.95 28.69 -4.86
N GLU A 416 11.63 28.91 -6.14
CA GLU A 416 11.29 30.23 -6.69
C GLU A 416 10.04 30.83 -6.01
N GLN A 417 9.07 29.99 -5.67
CA GLN A 417 7.86 30.40 -4.95
C GLN A 417 8.03 30.45 -3.42
N GLY A 418 9.23 30.19 -2.88
CA GLY A 418 9.51 30.21 -1.44
C GLY A 418 8.88 29.07 -0.64
N LEU A 419 8.37 28.03 -1.29
CA LEU A 419 7.66 26.90 -0.67
C LEU A 419 8.56 25.72 -0.31
N LEU A 420 9.83 25.71 -0.73
CA LEU A 420 10.76 24.60 -0.50
C LEU A 420 10.93 24.23 0.98
N HIS A 421 10.98 25.22 1.87
CA HIS A 421 11.12 24.98 3.31
C HIS A 421 9.88 24.28 3.92
N ILE A 422 8.68 24.54 3.38
CA ILE A 422 7.44 23.84 3.77
C ILE A 422 7.49 22.40 3.30
N LEU A 423 7.97 22.16 2.06
CA LEU A 423 8.16 20.81 1.55
C LEU A 423 9.15 20.01 2.42
N GLU A 424 10.32 20.56 2.74
CA GLU A 424 11.32 19.90 3.59
C GLU A 424 10.79 19.63 5.01
N LYS A 425 9.97 20.53 5.56
CA LYS A 425 9.33 20.38 6.88
C LYS A 425 8.37 19.19 6.95
N TYR A 426 7.58 18.96 5.90
CA TYR A 426 6.54 17.91 5.87
C TYR A 426 6.92 16.67 5.06
N TYR A 427 8.04 16.72 4.33
CA TYR A 427 8.69 15.57 3.72
C TYR A 427 10.16 15.47 4.18
N PRO A 428 10.41 15.21 5.48
CA PRO A 428 11.77 15.08 6.01
C PRO A 428 12.61 14.01 5.31
N ALA A 429 11.99 12.94 4.82
CA ALA A 429 12.65 11.86 4.09
C ALA A 429 12.98 12.20 2.61
N LEU A 430 12.66 13.39 2.11
CA LEU A 430 12.80 13.71 0.68
C LEU A 430 14.23 13.50 0.17
N LYS A 431 15.23 14.01 0.90
CA LYS A 431 16.64 13.89 0.48
C LYS A 431 17.07 12.42 0.43
N THR A 432 16.79 11.68 1.48
CA THR A 432 17.16 10.27 1.61
C THR A 432 16.41 9.36 0.63
N ASP A 433 15.14 9.65 0.33
CA ASP A 433 14.36 8.93 -0.69
C ASP A 433 14.95 9.17 -2.10
N LEU A 434 15.30 10.42 -2.44
CA LEU A 434 15.92 10.76 -3.72
C LEU A 434 17.32 10.19 -3.85
N GLU A 435 18.11 10.18 -2.77
CA GLU A 435 19.41 9.52 -2.75
C GLU A 435 19.31 8.00 -2.87
N HIS A 436 18.28 7.39 -2.27
CA HIS A 436 18.02 5.97 -2.42
C HIS A 436 17.66 5.64 -3.88
N ALA A 437 16.68 6.32 -4.45
CA ALA A 437 16.28 6.12 -5.84
C ALA A 437 17.44 6.41 -6.81
N GLY A 438 18.20 7.47 -6.54
CA GLY A 438 19.35 7.92 -7.33
C GLY A 438 20.45 6.87 -7.54
N LYS A 439 20.59 5.90 -6.64
CA LYS A 439 21.54 4.76 -6.79
C LYS A 439 21.24 3.91 -8.03
N TYR A 440 20.01 3.94 -8.51
CA TYR A 440 19.49 3.12 -9.60
C TYR A 440 19.27 3.91 -10.91
N VAL A 441 19.67 5.18 -10.94
CA VAL A 441 19.66 5.99 -12.16
C VAL A 441 20.71 5.45 -13.14
N ASN A 442 20.29 5.19 -14.37
CA ASN A 442 21.14 4.93 -15.52
C ASN A 442 21.11 6.14 -16.45
N ARG A 443 22.02 7.09 -16.19
CA ARG A 443 22.12 8.35 -16.93
C ARG A 443 22.27 8.14 -18.43
N GLU A 444 23.10 7.19 -18.85
CA GLU A 444 23.36 6.92 -20.26
C GLU A 444 22.10 6.48 -21.01
N ASN A 445 21.30 5.59 -20.41
CA ASN A 445 20.02 5.19 -21.00
C ASN A 445 19.08 6.38 -21.16
N ILE A 446 18.97 7.22 -20.13
CA ILE A 446 18.11 8.43 -20.15
C ILE A 446 18.58 9.39 -21.25
N GLU A 447 19.89 9.65 -21.36
CA GLU A 447 20.48 10.54 -22.37
C GLU A 447 20.30 10.00 -23.79
N LEU A 448 20.46 8.69 -23.99
CA LEU A 448 20.20 8.05 -25.29
C LEU A 448 18.73 8.18 -25.69
N ALA A 449 17.81 7.88 -24.78
CA ALA A 449 16.37 8.00 -25.02
C ALA A 449 15.93 9.46 -25.23
N ALA A 450 16.57 10.41 -24.54
CA ALA A 450 16.31 11.84 -24.67
C ALA A 450 16.64 12.39 -26.07
N LYS A 451 17.48 11.72 -26.86
CA LYS A 451 17.75 12.13 -28.25
C LYS A 451 16.48 12.12 -29.11
N THR A 452 15.61 11.13 -28.91
CA THR A 452 14.43 10.89 -29.75
C THR A 452 13.10 11.12 -29.05
N ASN A 453 13.06 11.16 -27.71
CA ASN A 453 11.82 11.33 -26.94
C ASN A 453 11.88 12.56 -26.01
N GLN A 454 10.93 13.48 -26.20
CA GLN A 454 10.82 14.72 -25.42
C GLN A 454 10.59 14.48 -23.92
N ALA A 455 9.85 13.44 -23.54
CA ALA A 455 9.60 13.12 -22.14
C ALA A 455 10.86 12.65 -21.40
N PHE A 456 11.78 11.98 -22.10
CA PHE A 456 13.10 11.66 -21.54
C PHE A 456 13.99 12.91 -21.40
N ARG A 457 13.86 13.91 -22.28
CA ARG A 457 14.54 15.22 -22.08
C ARG A 457 14.04 15.92 -20.82
N SER A 458 12.72 15.92 -20.63
CA SER A 458 12.08 16.43 -19.41
C SER A 458 12.57 15.70 -18.15
N ALA A 459 12.66 14.36 -18.20
CA ALA A 459 13.19 13.57 -17.09
C ALA A 459 14.69 13.82 -16.82
N LEU A 460 15.49 14.10 -17.86
CA LEU A 460 16.89 14.48 -17.71
C LEU A 460 17.04 15.87 -17.06
N GLU A 461 16.14 16.80 -17.37
CA GLU A 461 16.07 18.09 -16.67
C GLU A 461 15.69 17.90 -15.20
N ASP A 462 14.74 17.01 -14.91
CA ASP A 462 14.40 16.68 -13.53
C ASP A 462 15.57 16.05 -12.77
N LEU A 463 16.35 15.16 -13.41
CA LEU A 463 17.55 14.60 -12.81
C LEU A 463 18.53 15.69 -12.39
N LYS A 464 18.80 16.66 -13.28
CA LYS A 464 19.69 17.80 -12.98
C LYS A 464 19.15 18.66 -11.83
N GLY A 465 17.85 18.95 -11.83
CA GLY A 465 17.22 19.73 -10.76
C GLY A 465 17.29 19.02 -9.40
N VAL A 466 17.15 17.69 -9.37
CA VAL A 466 17.35 16.89 -8.16
C VAL A 466 18.81 16.94 -7.69
N GLU A 467 19.78 16.82 -8.60
CA GLU A 467 21.20 16.89 -8.26
C GLU A 467 21.62 18.27 -7.72
N GLU A 468 21.08 19.34 -8.29
CA GLU A 468 21.24 20.71 -7.78
C GLU A 468 20.65 20.88 -6.37
N TYR A 469 19.51 20.26 -6.10
CA TYR A 469 18.90 20.27 -4.77
C TYR A 469 19.72 19.47 -3.74
N LEU A 470 20.26 18.32 -4.14
CA LEU A 470 21.09 17.47 -3.28
C LEU A 470 22.54 17.96 -3.15
N GLY A 471 23.00 18.83 -4.05
CA GLY A 471 24.38 19.29 -4.11
C GLY A 471 25.37 18.20 -4.56
N LYS A 472 24.90 17.16 -5.25
CA LYS A 472 25.73 16.06 -5.76
C LYS A 472 25.09 15.36 -6.95
N GLU A 473 25.93 14.75 -7.79
CA GLU A 473 25.47 13.88 -8.86
C GLU A 473 24.90 12.56 -8.32
N LEU A 474 23.84 12.07 -8.95
CA LEU A 474 23.20 10.79 -8.69
C LEU A 474 23.73 9.72 -9.64
N GLY A 475 23.82 8.51 -9.11
CA GLY A 475 24.22 7.34 -9.87
C GLY A 475 24.66 6.19 -8.98
N PRO A 476 25.15 5.09 -9.57
CA PRO A 476 25.61 3.93 -8.84
C PRO A 476 26.74 4.21 -7.85
N GLN A 477 26.55 3.82 -6.59
CA GLN A 477 27.53 4.07 -5.51
C GLN A 477 28.33 2.83 -5.08
N LYS A 478 27.88 1.62 -5.44
CA LYS A 478 28.43 0.33 -4.97
C LYS A 478 28.42 -0.66 -6.12
N SER A 479 29.20 -1.74 -6.02
CA SER A 479 29.32 -2.74 -7.08
C SER A 479 27.97 -3.32 -7.53
N HIS A 480 27.05 -3.61 -6.61
CA HIS A 480 25.72 -4.09 -7.00
C HIS A 480 24.88 -3.01 -7.72
N HIS A 481 25.02 -1.72 -7.37
CA HIS A 481 24.40 -0.65 -8.14
C HIS A 481 24.97 -0.57 -9.57
N MET A 482 26.29 -0.79 -9.73
CA MET A 482 26.92 -0.87 -11.07
C MET A 482 26.37 -2.05 -11.88
N ILE A 483 26.14 -3.20 -11.24
CA ILE A 483 25.52 -4.36 -11.88
C ILE A 483 24.08 -4.01 -12.33
N HIS A 484 23.29 -3.35 -11.47
CA HIS A 484 21.95 -2.87 -11.88
C HIS A 484 22.02 -1.93 -13.09
N ARG A 485 22.93 -0.95 -13.08
CA ARG A 485 23.16 -0.07 -14.23
C ARG A 485 23.47 -0.87 -15.51
N ASN A 486 24.32 -1.88 -15.43
CA ASN A 486 24.65 -2.72 -16.60
C ASN A 486 23.44 -3.52 -17.09
N ILE A 487 22.68 -4.14 -16.18
CA ILE A 487 21.46 -4.88 -16.53
C ILE A 487 20.44 -3.95 -17.20
N THR A 488 20.20 -2.77 -16.65
CA THR A 488 19.27 -1.79 -17.25
C THR A 488 19.73 -1.30 -18.63
N SER A 489 21.05 -1.17 -18.89
CA SER A 489 21.56 -0.94 -20.24
C SER A 489 21.30 -2.12 -21.18
N THR A 490 21.47 -3.35 -20.71
CA THR A 490 21.12 -4.55 -21.50
C THR A 490 19.63 -4.57 -21.85
N ILE A 491 18.74 -4.31 -20.87
CA ILE A 491 17.30 -4.20 -21.11
C ILE A 491 17.01 -3.14 -22.16
N PHE A 492 17.56 -1.93 -22.02
CA PHE A 492 17.37 -0.84 -22.97
C PHE A 492 17.75 -1.23 -24.40
N HIS A 493 18.89 -1.88 -24.61
CA HIS A 493 19.31 -2.32 -25.95
C HIS A 493 18.50 -3.51 -26.48
N ARG A 494 18.08 -4.44 -25.62
CA ARG A 494 17.18 -5.54 -26.03
C ARG A 494 15.84 -5.01 -26.53
N LEU A 495 15.32 -3.93 -25.93
CA LEU A 495 14.06 -3.29 -26.35
C LEU A 495 14.14 -2.59 -27.71
N GLN A 496 15.35 -2.35 -28.24
CA GLN A 496 15.57 -1.71 -29.53
C GLN A 496 15.76 -2.69 -30.69
N LYS A 497 15.82 -4.00 -30.41
CA LYS A 497 15.95 -5.02 -31.46
C LYS A 497 14.62 -5.25 -32.17
N ASP A 498 14.68 -5.60 -33.45
CA ASP A 498 13.50 -5.95 -34.25
C ASP A 498 12.79 -7.20 -33.69
N GLU A 499 13.55 -8.18 -33.21
CA GLU A 499 13.05 -9.37 -32.53
C GLU A 499 13.38 -9.32 -31.02
N MET A 500 12.33 -9.23 -30.20
CA MET A 500 12.45 -9.14 -28.74
C MET A 500 12.45 -10.52 -28.09
N ASP A 501 13.56 -10.90 -27.46
CA ASP A 501 13.64 -12.08 -26.60
C ASP A 501 12.96 -11.79 -25.25
N SER A 502 11.69 -12.19 -25.16
CA SER A 502 10.82 -11.94 -24.00
C SER A 502 11.34 -12.62 -22.72
N GLU A 503 11.94 -13.81 -22.84
CA GLU A 503 12.45 -14.56 -21.69
C GLU A 503 13.67 -13.86 -21.09
N SER A 504 14.63 -13.47 -21.95
CA SER A 504 15.80 -12.73 -21.50
C SER A 504 15.44 -11.38 -20.88
N ILE A 505 14.50 -10.62 -21.47
CA ILE A 505 14.07 -9.33 -20.92
C ILE A 505 13.44 -9.54 -19.54
N THR A 506 12.57 -10.54 -19.40
CA THR A 506 11.94 -10.89 -18.12
C THR A 506 13.00 -11.28 -17.08
N HIS A 507 13.99 -12.08 -17.47
CA HIS A 507 15.12 -12.45 -16.61
C HIS A 507 15.90 -11.24 -16.12
N ASP A 508 16.31 -10.35 -17.04
CA ASP A 508 17.05 -9.14 -16.73
C ASP A 508 16.25 -8.20 -15.79
N ILE A 509 14.93 -8.07 -16.01
CA ILE A 509 14.03 -7.31 -15.12
C ILE A 509 14.04 -7.87 -13.70
N VAL A 510 13.99 -9.20 -13.55
CA VAL A 510 14.02 -9.87 -12.24
C VAL A 510 15.36 -9.68 -11.55
N GLU A 511 16.47 -9.85 -12.25
CA GLU A 511 17.81 -9.64 -11.66
C GLU A 511 18.02 -8.20 -11.21
N ALA A 512 17.60 -7.22 -12.03
CA ALA A 512 17.57 -5.83 -11.61
C ALA A 512 16.66 -5.62 -10.37
N GLY A 513 15.50 -6.27 -10.35
CA GLY A 513 14.54 -6.27 -9.24
C GLY A 513 15.13 -6.78 -7.92
N LYS A 514 15.90 -7.87 -7.98
CA LYS A 514 16.59 -8.44 -6.80
C LYS A 514 17.61 -7.46 -6.23
N ILE A 515 18.34 -6.74 -7.09
CA ILE A 515 19.35 -5.75 -6.65
C ILE A 515 18.69 -4.55 -5.97
N ARG A 516 17.57 -4.04 -6.51
CA ARG A 516 16.79 -2.96 -5.90
C ARG A 516 15.79 -3.44 -4.84
N ARG A 517 15.79 -4.74 -4.52
CA ARG A 517 15.00 -5.37 -3.46
C ARG A 517 13.48 -5.24 -3.61
N SER A 518 13.00 -5.12 -4.85
CA SER A 518 11.57 -5.11 -5.19
C SER A 518 11.40 -5.09 -6.71
N LEU A 519 10.32 -5.66 -7.24
CA LEU A 519 9.95 -5.41 -8.63
C LEU A 519 9.47 -3.98 -8.81
N GLY A 520 8.70 -3.42 -7.88
CA GLY A 520 8.13 -2.08 -8.04
C GLY A 520 7.43 -1.59 -6.80
#